data_AF-X0CJM3-F1
#
_entry.id   AF-X0CJM3-F1
#
_cell.length_a   1.000
_cell.length_b   1.000
_cell.length_c   1.000
_cell.angle_alpha   90.00
_cell.angle_beta   90.00
_cell.angle_gamma   90.00
#
_symmetry.space_group_name_H-M   'P 1'
#
loop_
_entity.id
_entity.type
_entity.pdbx_description
1 polymer ?
#
loop_
_entity_poly.entity_id
_entity_poly.type
_entity_poly.pdbx_seq_one_letter_code
_entity_poly.pdbx_strand_id
1 'polypeptide(L)'
;MEVLGAVASSIAVVQALAAGKHAVSLFREIPDIQKDFDYLMKELNMIKSMAQAVSRMAPTALEQDLINTAARNLNEITAELEALLRICSRESGPEGNKMNKARKRKWLVEKSDIKKLQQRMSQAKETLHFALNSSRVSNDIQWVYHT
;
A
#
# COMPACT_ATOMS: atom_id res chain seq x y z
N MET A 1 -4.43 6.56 16.75
CA MET A 1 -3.66 6.87 15.52
C MET A 1 -3.75 5.68 14.56
N GLU A 2 -4.95 5.40 14.06
CA GLU A 2 -5.24 4.16 13.32
C GLU A 2 -4.54 4.09 11.97
N VAL A 3 -4.46 5.23 11.26
CA VAL A 3 -3.79 5.32 9.96
C VAL A 3 -2.30 4.95 10.02
N LEU A 4 -1.56 5.38 11.04
CA LEU A 4 -0.13 5.07 11.16
C LEU A 4 0.11 3.62 11.55
N GLY A 5 -0.79 3.02 12.33
CA GLY A 5 -0.79 1.58 12.58
C GLY A 5 -1.01 0.80 11.29
N ALA A 6 -2.02 1.17 10.50
CA ALA A 6 -2.32 0.54 9.22
C ALA A 6 -1.12 0.60 8.24
N VAL A 7 -0.51 1.78 8.08
CA VAL A 7 0.67 1.97 7.22
C VAL A 7 1.86 1.10 7.68
N ALA A 8 2.13 1.07 8.98
CA ALA A 8 3.24 0.27 9.53
C ALA A 8 3.03 -1.22 9.25
N SER A 9 1.82 -1.73 9.43
CA SER A 9 1.46 -3.11 9.12
C SER A 9 1.63 -3.42 7.62
N SER A 10 1.14 -2.56 6.73
CA SER A 10 1.33 -2.73 5.28
C SER A 10 2.83 -2.81 4.92
N ILE A 11 3.66 -1.93 5.48
CA ILE A 11 5.12 -1.93 5.24
C ILE A 11 5.74 -3.25 5.70
N ALA A 12 5.40 -3.72 6.90
CA ALA A 12 5.94 -4.96 7.44
C ALA A 12 5.61 -6.16 6.54
N VAL A 13 4.39 -6.23 6.00
CA VAL A 13 3.97 -7.31 5.10
C VAL A 13 4.70 -7.24 3.76
N VAL A 14 4.86 -6.05 3.15
CA VAL A 14 5.64 -5.89 1.91
C VAL A 14 7.12 -6.26 2.13
N GLN A 15 7.71 -5.89 3.28
CA GLN A 15 9.08 -6.29 3.63
C GLN A 15 9.21 -7.81 3.79
N ALA A 16 8.25 -8.44 4.47
CA ALA A 16 8.22 -9.90 4.61
C ALA A 16 8.09 -10.62 3.26
N LEU A 17 7.26 -10.08 2.36
CA LEU A 17 7.17 -10.56 0.98
C LEU A 17 8.50 -10.42 0.25
N ALA A 18 9.16 -9.26 0.32
CA ALA A 18 10.42 -9.02 -0.38
C ALA A 18 11.58 -9.88 0.15
N ALA A 19 11.60 -10.20 1.44
CA ALA A 19 12.63 -11.03 2.07
C ALA A 19 12.37 -12.54 1.95
N GLY A 20 11.15 -12.96 1.61
CA GLY A 20 10.77 -14.37 1.54
C GLY A 20 11.52 -15.13 0.44
N LYS A 21 12.18 -16.24 0.78
CA LYS A 21 12.99 -17.06 -0.15
C LYS A 21 12.27 -17.40 -1.46
N HIS A 22 10.96 -17.67 -1.42
CA HIS A 22 10.17 -17.98 -2.61
C HIS A 22 9.86 -16.76 -3.47
N ALA A 23 9.53 -15.63 -2.86
CA ALA A 23 9.34 -14.37 -3.57
C ALA A 23 10.67 -13.91 -4.20
N VAL A 24 11.80 -14.07 -3.51
CA VAL A 24 13.14 -13.79 -4.06
C VAL A 24 13.46 -14.69 -5.25
N SER A 25 13.16 -15.99 -5.16
CA SER A 25 13.30 -16.91 -6.30
C SER A 25 12.45 -16.47 -7.48
N LEU A 26 11.24 -15.98 -7.21
CA LEU A 26 10.34 -15.46 -8.23
C LEU A 26 10.85 -14.15 -8.84
N PHE A 27 11.39 -13.21 -8.05
CA PHE A 27 11.99 -11.97 -8.57
C PHE A 27 13.13 -12.27 -9.55
N ARG A 28 13.95 -13.29 -9.27
CA ARG A 28 15.01 -13.73 -10.20
C ARG A 28 14.45 -14.26 -11.51
N GLU A 29 13.33 -14.97 -11.47
CA GLU A 29 12.70 -15.55 -12.67
C GLU A 29 11.79 -14.57 -13.43
N ILE A 30 11.21 -13.58 -12.73
CA ILE A 30 10.29 -12.58 -13.27
C ILE A 30 10.63 -11.20 -12.64
N PRO A 31 11.66 -10.51 -13.16
CA PRO A 31 12.18 -9.27 -12.56
C PRO A 31 11.16 -8.13 -12.46
N ASP A 32 10.17 -8.09 -13.35
CA ASP A 32 9.12 -7.06 -13.30
C ASP A 32 8.30 -7.13 -12.02
N ILE A 33 8.16 -8.31 -11.39
CA ILE A 33 7.43 -8.41 -10.13
C ILE A 33 8.19 -7.69 -9.01
N GLN A 34 9.53 -7.75 -9.01
CA GLN A 34 10.34 -6.98 -8.06
C GLN A 34 10.04 -5.48 -8.19
N LYS A 35 9.95 -4.95 -9.41
CA LYS A 35 9.60 -3.54 -9.65
C LYS A 35 8.22 -3.19 -9.08
N ASP A 36 7.26 -4.11 -9.18
CA ASP A 36 5.93 -3.90 -8.63
C ASP A 36 5.95 -3.80 -7.09
N PHE A 37 6.77 -4.61 -6.42
CA PHE A 37 7.00 -4.56 -4.97
C PHE A 37 7.76 -3.30 -4.53
N ASP A 38 8.81 -2.91 -5.28
CA ASP A 38 9.57 -1.69 -5.03
C ASP A 38 8.66 -0.45 -5.13
N TYR A 39 7.73 -0.46 -6.10
CA TYR A 39 6.72 0.58 -6.25
C TYR A 39 5.78 0.63 -5.03
N LEU A 40 5.25 -0.52 -4.58
CA LEU A 40 4.41 -0.59 -3.37
C LEU A 40 5.15 -0.01 -2.16
N MET A 41 6.42 -0.36 -1.97
CA MET A 41 7.24 0.14 -0.87
C MET A 41 7.43 1.66 -0.95
N LYS A 42 7.70 2.19 -2.14
CA LYS A 42 7.82 3.64 -2.37
C LYS A 42 6.53 4.36 -1.99
N GLU A 43 5.39 3.87 -2.47
CA GLU A 43 4.07 4.45 -2.17
C GLU A 43 3.77 4.41 -0.66
N LEU A 44 4.00 3.29 0.00
CA LEU A 44 3.79 3.16 1.45
C LEU A 44 4.68 4.13 2.26
N ASN A 45 5.90 4.39 1.83
CA ASN A 45 6.77 5.38 2.48
C ASN A 45 6.27 6.83 2.29
N MET A 46 5.66 7.14 1.14
CA MET A 46 4.99 8.43 0.94
C MET A 46 3.77 8.56 1.85
N ILE A 47 2.91 7.53 1.87
CA ILE A 47 1.72 7.46 2.72
C ILE A 47 2.13 7.58 4.21
N LYS A 48 3.23 6.95 4.63
CA LYS A 48 3.78 7.09 5.99
C LYS A 48 4.11 8.53 6.32
N SER A 49 4.81 9.23 5.42
CA SER A 49 5.16 10.65 5.61
C SER A 49 3.90 11.52 5.75
N MET A 50 2.87 11.24 4.96
CA MET A 50 1.59 11.95 5.01
C MET A 50 0.81 11.66 6.28
N ALA A 51 0.73 10.39 6.69
CA ALA A 51 0.09 9.97 7.92
C ALA A 51 0.79 10.58 9.16
N GLN A 52 2.12 10.73 9.11
CA GLN A 52 2.88 11.47 10.12
C GLN A 52 2.53 12.96 10.13
N ALA A 53 2.38 13.60 8.97
CA ALA A 53 1.96 15.00 8.89
C ALA A 53 0.55 15.20 9.47
N VAL A 54 -0.40 14.34 9.09
CA VAL A 54 -1.78 14.34 9.60
C VAL A 54 -1.80 14.18 11.13
N SER A 55 -0.98 13.29 11.70
CA SER A 55 -0.96 13.04 13.14
C SER A 55 -0.55 14.25 14.00
N ARG A 56 0.04 15.27 13.38
CA ARG A 56 0.47 16.51 14.03
C ARG A 56 -0.56 17.63 13.89
N MET A 57 -1.63 17.41 13.13
CA MET A 57 -2.71 18.38 12.93
C MET A 57 -3.87 18.09 13.90
N ALA A 58 -4.67 19.12 14.18
CA ALA A 58 -5.99 18.96 14.79
C ALA A 58 -7.01 18.91 13.64
N PRO A 59 -7.44 17.72 13.18
CA PRO A 59 -8.30 17.61 12.01
C PRO A 59 -9.72 18.11 12.30
N THR A 60 -10.33 18.74 11.30
CA THR A 60 -11.78 18.96 11.25
C THR A 60 -12.51 17.61 11.14
N ALA A 61 -13.84 17.62 11.33
CA ALA A 61 -14.65 16.40 11.19
C ALA A 61 -14.52 15.76 9.80
N LEU A 62 -14.52 16.59 8.73
CA LEU A 62 -14.33 16.12 7.36
C LEU A 62 -12.93 15.49 7.16
N GLU A 63 -11.89 16.16 7.65
CA GLU A 63 -10.52 15.64 7.58
C GLU A 63 -10.39 14.32 8.33
N GLN A 64 -11.00 14.21 9.51
CA GLN A 64 -11.00 12.99 10.30
C GLN A 64 -11.69 11.82 9.57
N ASP A 65 -12.80 12.06 8.89
CA ASP A 65 -13.49 11.03 8.09
C ASP A 65 -12.66 10.55 6.91
N LEU A 66 -11.95 11.47 6.23
CA LEU A 66 -11.02 11.12 5.15
C LEU A 66 -9.84 10.29 5.67
N ILE A 67 -9.29 10.66 6.83
CA ILE A 67 -8.20 9.92 7.48
C ILE A 67 -8.65 8.51 7.85
N ASN A 68 -9.85 8.37 8.41
CA ASN A 68 -10.43 7.08 8.77
C ASN A 68 -10.68 6.22 7.52
N THR A 69 -11.14 6.83 6.42
CA THR A 69 -11.33 6.14 5.13
C THR A 69 -10.01 5.61 4.58
N ALA A 70 -8.95 6.43 4.61
CA ALA A 70 -7.62 6.00 4.18
C ALA A 70 -7.07 4.86 5.06
N ALA A 71 -7.25 4.94 6.38
CA ALA A 71 -6.85 3.89 7.32
C ALA A 71 -7.55 2.56 7.02
N ARG A 72 -8.86 2.60 6.74
CA ARG A 72 -9.66 1.40 6.42
C ARG A 72 -9.18 0.75 5.13
N ASN A 73 -8.97 1.55 4.07
CA ASN A 73 -8.43 1.07 2.80
C ASN A 73 -7.05 0.43 2.98
N LEU A 74 -6.16 1.02 3.80
CA LEU A 74 -4.84 0.47 4.08
C LEU A 74 -4.90 -0.85 4.86
N ASN A 75 -5.85 -1.02 5.77
CA ASN A 75 -6.07 -2.28 6.47
C ASN A 75 -6.53 -3.39 5.51
N GLU A 76 -7.44 -3.09 4.59
CA GLU A 76 -7.86 -4.04 3.55
C GLU A 76 -6.70 -4.44 2.63
N ILE A 77 -5.91 -3.45 2.18
CA ILE A 77 -4.69 -3.68 1.39
C ILE A 77 -3.71 -4.57 2.17
N THR A 78 -3.56 -4.34 3.47
CA THR A 78 -2.70 -5.17 4.34
C THR A 78 -3.18 -6.62 4.37
N ALA A 79 -4.49 -6.85 4.55
CA ALA A 79 -5.05 -8.19 4.59
C ALA A 79 -4.84 -8.95 3.25
N GLU A 80 -4.95 -8.27 2.12
CA GLU A 80 -4.68 -8.85 0.81
C GLU A 80 -3.19 -9.13 0.57
N LEU A 81 -2.30 -8.22 1.01
CA LEU A 81 -0.85 -8.48 1.01
C LEU A 81 -0.49 -9.68 1.91
N GLU A 82 -1.15 -9.85 3.05
CA GLU A 82 -0.94 -11.01 3.91
C GLU A 82 -1.40 -12.30 3.24
N ALA A 83 -2.52 -12.27 2.50
CA ALA A 83 -2.98 -13.41 1.73
C ALA A 83 -1.93 -13.82 0.67
N LEU A 84 -1.36 -12.84 -0.04
CA LEU A 84 -0.24 -13.07 -0.96
C LEU A 84 0.96 -13.68 -0.24
N LEU A 85 1.34 -13.16 0.93
CA LEU A 85 2.45 -13.69 1.72
C LEU A 85 2.24 -15.15 2.14
N ARG A 86 1.02 -15.50 2.55
CA ARG A 86 0.66 -16.90 2.89
C ARG A 86 0.78 -17.82 1.67
N ILE A 87 0.38 -17.35 0.48
CA ILE A 87 0.53 -18.13 -0.77
C ILE A 87 2.01 -18.35 -1.09
N CYS A 88 2.83 -17.30 -1.02
CA CYS A 88 4.28 -17.38 -1.23
C CYS A 88 4.95 -18.38 -0.28
N SER A 89 4.48 -18.41 0.97
CA SER A 89 5.05 -19.23 2.03
C SER A 89 4.59 -20.69 1.96
N ARG A 90 3.36 -20.98 1.53
CA ARG A 90 2.83 -22.35 1.41
C ARG A 90 3.41 -23.13 0.24
N GLU A 91 3.91 -22.45 -0.79
CA GLU A 91 4.55 -23.09 -1.94
C GLU A 91 6.02 -23.51 -1.67
N SER A 92 6.42 -23.59 -0.39
CA SER A 92 7.73 -23.98 0.11
C SER A 92 7.95 -25.50 0.19
N GLY A 93 7.53 -26.23 -0.84
CA GLY A 93 7.84 -27.66 -0.96
C GLY A 93 9.35 -27.92 -1.10
N PRO A 94 9.84 -29.13 -0.76
CA PRO A 94 11.28 -29.41 -0.58
C PRO A 94 12.11 -29.34 -1.86
N GLU A 95 11.47 -29.29 -3.03
CA GLU A 95 12.14 -29.40 -4.31
C GLU A 95 12.58 -28.02 -4.80
N GLY A 96 13.90 -27.83 -4.96
CA GLY A 96 14.55 -26.70 -5.63
C GLY A 96 14.23 -26.64 -7.12
N ASN A 97 12.95 -26.76 -7.47
CA ASN A 97 12.46 -26.91 -8.82
C ASN A 97 12.15 -25.54 -9.41
N LYS A 98 12.77 -25.27 -10.56
CA LYS A 98 12.44 -24.15 -11.46
C LYS A 98 10.92 -23.92 -11.49
N MET A 99 10.49 -22.66 -11.48
CA MET A 99 9.06 -22.33 -11.51
C MET A 99 8.35 -23.07 -12.66
N ASN A 100 7.52 -24.06 -12.32
CA ASN A 100 6.79 -24.83 -13.32
C ASN A 100 5.75 -23.94 -14.04
N LYS A 101 5.28 -24.37 -15.21
CA LYS A 101 4.33 -23.60 -16.04
C LYS A 101 3.04 -23.23 -15.29
N ALA A 102 2.55 -24.08 -14.40
CA ALA A 102 1.35 -23.81 -13.61
C ALA A 102 1.58 -22.69 -12.59
N ARG A 103 2.74 -22.72 -11.92
CA ARG A 103 3.18 -21.70 -10.96
C ARG A 103 3.39 -20.36 -11.66
N LYS A 104 4.02 -20.33 -12.84
CA LYS A 104 4.10 -19.10 -13.67
C LYS A 104 2.73 -18.51 -13.99
N ARG A 105 1.78 -19.34 -14.44
CA ARG A 105 0.40 -18.88 -14.73
C ARG A 105 -0.29 -18.31 -13.49
N LYS A 106 -0.20 -19.00 -12.35
CA LYS A 106 -0.75 -18.51 -11.09
C LYS A 106 -0.17 -17.14 -10.73
N TRP A 107 1.16 -17.00 -10.81
CA TRP A 107 1.83 -15.73 -10.54
C TRP A 107 1.48 -14.58 -11.49
N LEU A 108 1.14 -14.87 -12.75
CA LEU A 108 0.62 -13.85 -13.66
C LEU A 108 -0.75 -13.34 -13.22
N VAL A 109 -1.59 -14.19 -12.63
CA VAL A 109 -2.86 -13.78 -12.01
C VAL A 109 -2.58 -12.92 -10.78
N GLU A 110 -1.72 -13.37 -9.87
CA GLU A 110 -1.36 -12.59 -8.67
C GLU A 110 -0.74 -11.23 -9.03
N LYS A 111 0.05 -11.13 -10.12
CA LYS A 111 0.58 -9.86 -10.62
C LYS A 111 -0.54 -8.87 -10.99
N SER A 112 -1.64 -9.36 -11.54
CA SER A 112 -2.80 -8.51 -11.83
C SER A 112 -3.42 -7.96 -10.55
N ASP A 113 -3.41 -8.74 -9.47
CA ASP A 113 -3.90 -8.30 -8.17
C ASP A 113 -2.93 -7.33 -7.49
N ILE A 114 -1.62 -7.51 -7.64
CA ILE A 114 -0.61 -6.52 -7.20
C ILE A 114 -0.88 -5.15 -7.85
N LYS A 115 -1.21 -5.09 -9.15
CA LYS A 115 -1.55 -3.82 -9.80
C LYS A 115 -2.82 -3.18 -9.24
N LYS A 116 -3.83 -3.97 -8.87
CA LYS A 116 -5.04 -3.46 -8.18
C LYS A 116 -4.68 -2.90 -6.80
N LEU A 117 -3.79 -3.57 -6.07
CA LEU A 117 -3.27 -3.08 -4.78
C LEU A 117 -2.53 -1.76 -4.95
N GLN A 118 -1.70 -1.62 -5.97
CA GLN A 118 -1.01 -0.35 -6.29
C GLN A 118 -2.00 0.77 -6.56
N GLN A 119 -3.05 0.53 -7.36
CA GLN A 119 -4.09 1.51 -7.63
C GLN A 119 -4.81 1.96 -6.34
N ARG A 120 -5.19 1.01 -5.48
CA ARG A 120 -5.85 1.31 -4.21
C ARG A 120 -4.94 2.02 -3.21
N MET A 121 -3.64 1.71 -3.20
CA MET A 121 -2.65 2.50 -2.44
C MET A 121 -2.58 3.94 -2.94
N SER A 122 -2.59 4.17 -4.25
CA SER A 122 -2.63 5.53 -4.81
C SER A 122 -3.88 6.28 -4.37
N GLN A 123 -5.04 5.62 -4.35
CA GLN A 123 -6.29 6.21 -3.85
C GLN A 123 -6.22 6.57 -2.36
N ALA A 124 -5.66 5.69 -1.53
CA ALA A 124 -5.45 5.97 -0.11
C ALA A 124 -4.50 7.16 0.10
N LYS A 125 -3.45 7.25 -0.72
CA LYS A 125 -2.52 8.39 -0.76
C LYS A 125 -3.25 9.68 -1.14
N GLU A 126 -4.02 9.68 -2.24
CA GLU A 126 -4.79 10.84 -2.69
C GLU A 126 -5.81 11.30 -1.64
N THR A 127 -6.45 10.36 -0.96
CA THR A 127 -7.39 10.65 0.14
C THR A 127 -6.68 11.35 1.30
N LEU A 128 -5.50 10.88 1.71
CA LEU A 128 -4.69 11.55 2.73
C LEU A 128 -4.17 12.90 2.26
N HIS A 129 -3.82 13.03 0.98
CA HIS A 129 -3.40 14.30 0.41
C HIS A 129 -4.53 15.33 0.47
N PHE A 130 -5.74 14.90 0.17
CA PHE A 130 -6.93 15.74 0.25
C PHE A 130 -7.20 16.17 1.70
N ALA A 131 -7.14 15.25 2.65
CA ALA A 131 -7.28 15.56 4.08
C ALA A 131 -6.22 16.56 4.60
N LEU A 132 -4.99 16.50 4.07
CA LEU A 132 -3.93 17.44 4.44
C LEU A 132 -4.15 18.86 3.88
N ASN A 133 -4.91 19.00 2.79
CA ASN A 133 -5.03 20.25 2.06
C ASN A 133 -6.45 20.84 2.06
N SER A 134 -7.45 20.16 2.62
CA SER A 134 -8.84 20.65 2.65
C SER A 134 -9.00 21.98 3.38
N SER A 135 -8.26 22.21 4.47
CA SER A 135 -8.24 23.48 5.20
C SER A 135 -7.47 24.61 4.47
N ARG A 136 -6.57 24.28 3.54
CA ARG A 136 -5.86 25.27 2.71
C ARG A 136 -6.75 25.80 1.58
N VAL A 137 -7.58 24.94 0.99
CA VAL A 137 -8.56 25.35 -0.03
C VAL A 137 -9.65 26.26 0.55
N SER A 138 -10.02 26.07 1.83
CA SER A 138 -11.03 26.92 2.47
C SER A 138 -10.55 28.35 2.78
N ASN A 139 -9.25 28.54 3.02
CA ASN A 139 -8.69 29.87 3.32
C ASN A 139 -8.56 30.75 2.06
N ASP A 140 -8.38 30.15 0.88
CA ASP A 140 -8.31 30.90 -0.39
C ASP A 140 -9.68 31.48 -0.80
N ILE A 141 -10.78 30.86 -0.38
CA ILE A 141 -12.14 31.35 -0.67
C ILE A 141 -12.50 32.52 0.26
N GLN A 142 -12.00 32.55 1.50
CA GLN A 142 -12.37 33.58 2.47
C GLN A 142 -11.78 34.97 2.15
N TRP A 143 -10.65 35.04 1.45
CA TRP A 143 -10.05 36.31 1.01
C TRP A 143 -10.75 36.95 -0.20
N VAL A 144 -11.50 36.17 -0.99
CA VAL A 144 -12.17 36.67 -2.21
C VAL A 144 -13.50 37.38 -1.89
N TYR A 145 -14.07 37.18 -0.71
CA TYR A 145 -15.36 37.78 -0.30
C TYR A 145 -15.25 38.98 0.65
N HIS A 146 -14.05 39.54 0.86
CA HIS A 146 -13.81 40.71 1.73
C HIS A 146 -13.14 41.90 1.02
N THR A 147 -13.51 42.16 -0.24
CA THR A 147 -13.22 43.42 -0.96
C THR A 147 -14.49 43.96 -1.57
#